data_AF-A0A419L2T3-F1
#
_entry.id   AF-A0A419L2T3-F1
#
_cell.length_a   1.000
_cell.length_b   1.000
_cell.length_c   1.000
_cell.angle_alpha   90.00
_cell.angle_beta   90.00
_cell.angle_gamma   90.00
#
_symmetry.space_group_name_H-M   'P 1'
#
loop_
_entity.id
_entity.type
_entity.pdbx_description
1 polymer ?
#
loop_
_entity_poly.entity_id
_entity_poly.type
_entity_poly.pdbx_seq_one_letter_code
_entity_poly.pdbx_strand_id
1 'polypeptide(L)'
;MERYDGVFFRVARKYLGRARDVDVVVMGDDLVLVDGGAPLPYRVPVGDVWGHLSFSREKLEEARRRNERFLKRKLRSERYSEVFIAMGKRHAEALPDLSQFGVKAIFPVSGGLGPKARALKDWLRG
;
A
#
# COMPACT_ATOMS: atom_id res chain seq x y z
N MET A 1 5.17 6.12 -9.74
CA MET A 1 5.12 7.11 -8.63
C MET A 1 4.63 8.52 -9.03
N GLU A 2 5.02 9.07 -10.18
CA GLU A 2 4.64 10.44 -10.58
C GLU A 2 3.15 10.61 -10.94
N ARG A 3 2.47 9.52 -11.32
CA ARG A 3 1.06 9.51 -11.74
C ARG A 3 0.05 9.42 -10.60
N TYR A 4 0.51 9.23 -9.36
CA TYR A 4 -0.38 9.14 -8.20
C TYR A 4 -0.45 10.49 -7.49
N ASP A 5 -1.65 10.97 -7.22
CA ASP A 5 -1.83 12.13 -6.35
C ASP A 5 -2.41 11.69 -4.99
N GLY A 6 -1.96 12.37 -3.93
CA GLY A 6 -2.30 12.01 -2.56
C GLY A 6 -1.18 12.33 -1.57
N VAL A 7 -1.54 12.52 -0.30
CA VAL A 7 -0.59 12.92 0.75
C VAL A 7 0.53 11.90 0.91
N PHE A 8 0.22 10.60 0.93
CA PHE A 8 1.24 9.54 1.08
C PHE A 8 2.18 9.49 -0.13
N PHE A 9 1.66 9.65 -1.35
CA PHE A 9 2.48 9.69 -2.56
C PHE A 9 3.40 10.91 -2.61
N ARG A 10 2.92 12.09 -2.17
CA ARG A 10 3.74 13.30 -2.04
C ARG A 10 4.88 13.12 -1.04
N VAL A 11 4.60 12.52 0.12
CA VAL A 11 5.64 12.18 1.11
C VAL A 11 6.64 11.19 0.51
N ALA A 12 6.15 10.08 -0.04
CA ALA A 12 7.00 9.06 -0.62
C ALA A 12 7.90 9.64 -1.73
N ARG A 13 7.38 10.43 -2.68
CA ARG A 13 8.20 11.11 -3.71
C ARG A 13 9.31 11.98 -3.13
N LYS A 14 9.02 12.71 -2.05
CA LYS A 14 9.98 13.64 -1.43
C LYS A 14 11.12 12.92 -0.69
N TYR A 15 10.86 11.75 -0.12
CA TYR A 15 11.81 11.09 0.78
C TYR A 15 12.40 9.78 0.25
N LEU A 16 11.76 9.11 -0.73
CA LEU A 16 12.27 7.85 -1.30
C LEU A 16 13.64 7.98 -1.94
N GLY A 17 13.95 9.09 -2.59
CA GLY A 17 15.30 9.32 -3.15
C GLY A 17 16.41 9.39 -2.09
N ARG A 18 16.06 9.45 -0.80
CA ARG A 18 16.98 9.43 0.34
C ARG A 18 16.92 8.12 1.12
N ALA A 19 15.85 7.35 0.96
CA ALA A 19 15.70 6.04 1.56
C ALA A 19 16.58 5.04 0.79
N ARG A 20 17.32 4.20 1.52
CA ARG A 20 18.09 3.10 0.93
C ARG A 20 17.28 1.81 1.10
N ASP A 21 17.32 0.94 0.10
CA ASP A 21 16.76 -0.42 0.18
C ASP A 21 15.25 -0.49 0.44
N VAL A 22 14.49 0.48 -0.08
CA VAL A 22 13.02 0.52 0.02
C VAL A 22 12.39 0.27 -1.33
N ASP A 23 11.54 -0.76 -1.39
CA ASP A 23 10.62 -0.98 -2.50
C ASP A 23 9.24 -0.38 -2.19
N VAL A 24 8.58 0.13 -3.22
CA VAL A 24 7.22 0.67 -3.12
C VAL A 24 6.26 -0.28 -3.82
N VAL A 25 5.17 -0.62 -3.13
CA VAL A 25 4.03 -1.33 -3.69
C VAL A 25 2.80 -0.44 -3.53
N VAL A 26 1.98 -0.36 -4.57
CA VAL A 26 0.77 0.47 -4.58
C VAL A 26 -0.44 -0.43 -4.75
N MET A 27 -1.50 -0.14 -4.00
CA MET A 27 -2.81 -0.75 -4.19
C MET A 27 -3.59 0.04 -5.23
N GLY A 28 -4.02 -0.60 -6.30
CA GLY A 28 -4.90 0.00 -7.31
C GLY A 28 -6.36 0.07 -6.84
N ASP A 29 -7.20 0.69 -7.67
CA ASP A 29 -8.64 0.87 -7.38
C ASP A 29 -9.42 -0.46 -7.38
N ASP A 30 -8.85 -1.52 -7.96
CA ASP A 30 -9.37 -2.89 -7.87
C ASP A 30 -8.91 -3.63 -6.60
N LEU A 31 -8.25 -2.92 -5.68
CA LEU A 31 -7.67 -3.43 -4.44
C LEU A 31 -6.51 -4.40 -4.66
N VAL A 32 -5.96 -4.48 -5.87
CA VAL A 32 -4.84 -5.37 -6.19
C VAL A 32 -3.51 -4.61 -6.08
N LEU A 33 -2.52 -5.26 -5.48
CA LEU A 33 -1.17 -4.74 -5.34
C LEU A 33 -0.39 -4.82 -6.66
N VAL A 34 0.33 -3.74 -6.96
CA VAL A 34 1.26 -3.62 -8.08
C VAL A 34 2.57 -2.95 -7.63
N ASP A 35 3.69 -3.25 -8.28
CA ASP A 35 4.95 -2.55 -8.00
C ASP A 35 4.81 -1.04 -8.33
N GLY A 36 5.36 -0.16 -7.49
CA GLY A 36 5.21 1.30 -7.62
C GLY A 36 5.91 1.92 -8.83
N GLY A 37 6.82 1.15 -9.45
CA GLY A 37 7.46 1.45 -10.74
C GLY A 37 6.75 0.84 -11.95
N ALA A 38 5.75 -0.04 -11.75
CA ALA A 38 5.00 -0.62 -12.86
C ALA A 38 4.13 0.44 -13.54
N PRO A 39 4.04 0.43 -14.89
CA PRO A 39 3.11 1.28 -15.60
C PRO A 39 1.68 0.90 -15.21
N LEU A 40 0.93 1.86 -14.65
CA LEU A 40 -0.48 1.67 -14.39
C LEU A 40 -1.28 1.83 -15.69
N PRO A 41 -2.12 0.84 -16.06
CA PRO A 41 -3.13 1.07 -17.07
C PRO A 41 -4.12 2.11 -16.53
N TYR A 42 -4.46 3.09 -17.35
CA TYR A 42 -5.56 4.00 -17.05
C TYR A 42 -6.85 3.20 -16.83
N ARG A 43 -7.59 3.52 -15.77
CA ARG A 43 -8.92 2.96 -15.51
C ARG A 43 -9.89 4.09 -15.25
N VAL A 44 -11.11 3.91 -15.73
CA VAL A 44 -12.19 4.84 -15.48
C VAL A 44 -12.49 4.83 -13.97
N PRO A 45 -12.55 5.99 -13.30
CA PRO A 45 -12.94 6.06 -11.91
C PRO A 45 -14.30 5.38 -11.72
N VAL A 46 -14.40 4.46 -10.77
CA VAL A 46 -15.67 3.78 -10.48
C VAL A 46 -16.36 4.50 -9.32
N GLY A 47 -17.49 5.15 -9.62
CA GLY A 47 -18.35 5.84 -8.66
C GLY A 47 -18.23 7.38 -8.70
N ASP A 48 -19.30 8.06 -8.27
CA ASP A 48 -19.40 9.53 -8.30
C ASP A 48 -18.62 10.22 -7.17
N VAL A 49 -18.25 9.49 -6.11
CA VAL A 49 -17.60 10.04 -4.91
C VAL A 49 -16.52 9.09 -4.38
N TRP A 50 -15.26 9.53 -4.41
CA TRP A 50 -14.09 8.78 -3.89
C TRP A 50 -14.20 8.38 -2.39
N GLY A 51 -15.11 9.02 -1.63
CA GLY A 51 -15.31 8.81 -0.19
C GLY A 51 -16.25 7.66 0.22
N HIS A 52 -17.03 7.11 -0.72
CA HIS A 52 -18.03 6.07 -0.44
C HIS A 52 -17.71 4.73 -1.13
N LEU A 53 -16.43 4.38 -1.24
CA LEU A 53 -16.03 3.03 -1.64
C LEU A 53 -16.45 2.04 -0.54
N SER A 54 -17.61 1.41 -0.73
CA SER A 54 -17.98 0.15 -0.11
C SER A 54 -17.56 -0.96 -1.06
N PHE A 55 -16.75 -1.89 -0.56
CA PHE A 55 -16.35 -3.06 -1.31
C PHE A 55 -17.22 -4.23 -0.87
N SER A 56 -17.75 -4.99 -1.84
CA SER A 56 -18.43 -6.24 -1.49
C SER A 56 -17.43 -7.18 -0.81
N ARG A 57 -17.93 -8.01 0.10
CA ARG A 57 -17.11 -9.04 0.77
C ARG A 57 -16.41 -9.95 -0.23
N GLU A 58 -17.11 -10.34 -1.29
CA GLU A 58 -16.57 -11.15 -2.39
C GLU A 58 -15.39 -10.47 -3.08
N LYS A 59 -15.50 -9.17 -3.40
CA LYS A 59 -14.40 -8.40 -4.00
C LYS A 59 -13.20 -8.30 -3.07
N LEU A 60 -13.42 -8.10 -1.76
CA LEU A 60 -12.36 -8.09 -0.76
C LEU A 60 -11.66 -9.45 -0.66
N GLU A 61 -12.41 -10.55 -0.63
CA GLU A 61 -11.85 -11.91 -0.57
C GLU A 61 -11.06 -12.26 -1.84
N GLU A 62 -11.55 -11.88 -3.02
CA GLU A 62 -10.80 -12.05 -4.26
C GLU A 62 -9.50 -11.24 -4.27
N ALA A 63 -9.57 -9.96 -3.89
CA ALA A 63 -8.42 -9.09 -3.78
C ALA A 63 -7.38 -9.63 -2.79
N ARG A 64 -7.82 -10.13 -1.62
CA ARG A 64 -6.94 -10.79 -0.63
C ARG A 64 -6.17 -11.94 -1.25
N ARG A 65 -6.85 -12.86 -1.95
CA ARG A 65 -6.20 -14.01 -2.60
C ARG A 65 -5.18 -13.58 -3.65
N ARG A 66 -5.48 -12.52 -4.42
CA ARG A 66 -4.56 -11.97 -5.43
C ARG A 66 -3.34 -11.31 -4.78
N ASN A 67 -3.56 -10.52 -3.74
CA ASN A 67 -2.53 -9.82 -2.98
C ASN A 67 -1.62 -10.78 -2.24
N GLU A 68 -2.16 -11.87 -1.70
CA GLU A 68 -1.38 -12.95 -1.09
C GLU A 68 -0.42 -13.57 -2.09
N ARG A 69 -0.88 -13.90 -3.31
CA ARG A 69 0.01 -14.41 -4.36
C ARG A 69 1.09 -13.41 -4.76
N PHE A 70 0.74 -12.13 -4.83
CA PHE A 70 1.72 -11.07 -5.11
C PHE A 70 2.79 -10.97 -4.02
N LEU A 71 2.36 -10.86 -2.76
CA LEU A 71 3.25 -10.72 -1.60
C LEU A 71 4.09 -11.98 -1.38
N LYS A 72 3.53 -13.17 -1.57
CA LYS A 72 4.28 -14.43 -1.54
C LYS A 72 5.45 -14.41 -2.51
N ARG A 73 5.29 -13.87 -3.72
CA ARG A 73 6.40 -13.77 -4.69
C ARG A 73 7.40 -12.69 -4.29
N LYS A 74 6.91 -11.52 -3.86
CA LYS A 74 7.76 -10.36 -3.55
C LYS A 74 8.59 -10.58 -2.29
N LEU A 75 7.98 -11.11 -1.23
CA LEU A 75 8.61 -11.28 0.09
C LEU A 75 9.40 -12.59 0.24
N ARG A 76 9.30 -13.52 -0.72
CA ARG A 76 9.99 -14.83 -0.68
C ARG A 76 11.51 -14.73 -0.52
N SER A 77 12.11 -13.64 -0.97
CA SER A 77 13.56 -13.49 -1.05
C SER A 77 14.26 -13.17 0.28
N GLU A 78 13.55 -13.13 1.42
CA GLU A 78 14.07 -12.71 2.75
C GLU A 78 14.74 -11.32 2.79
N ARG A 79 14.70 -10.58 1.67
CA ARG A 79 15.30 -9.24 1.52
C ARG A 79 14.58 -8.14 2.30
N TYR A 80 13.42 -8.41 2.88
CA TYR A 80 12.61 -7.41 3.58
C TYR A 80 12.41 -7.84 5.02
N SER A 81 12.82 -7.00 5.97
CA SER A 81 12.58 -7.17 7.40
C SER A 81 11.27 -6.53 7.84
N GLU A 82 10.81 -5.48 7.14
CA GLU A 82 9.65 -4.69 7.52
C GLU A 82 8.79 -4.30 6.29
N VAL A 83 7.48 -4.12 6.54
CA VAL A 83 6.53 -3.57 5.57
C VAL A 83 5.76 -2.43 6.22
N PHE A 84 5.89 -1.23 5.67
CA PHE A 84 5.11 -0.07 6.11
C PHE A 84 3.81 0.08 5.31
N ILE A 85 2.67 0.12 5.99
CA ILE A 85 1.34 0.21 5.37
C ILE A 85 0.84 1.66 5.39
N ALA A 86 1.05 2.36 4.26
CA ALA A 86 0.63 3.76 4.07
C ALA A 86 -0.75 3.87 3.39
N MET A 87 -1.80 3.31 3.99
CA MET A 87 -3.16 3.37 3.43
C MET A 87 -4.27 3.49 4.49
N GLY A 88 -5.51 3.70 4.01
CA GLY A 88 -6.71 3.71 4.84
C GLY A 88 -7.10 2.31 5.33
N LYS A 89 -7.80 2.23 6.48
CA LYS A 89 -8.21 0.94 7.08
C LYS A 89 -9.02 0.07 6.10
N ARG A 90 -9.96 0.67 5.37
CA ARG A 90 -10.78 -0.03 4.35
C ARG A 90 -9.98 -0.65 3.22
N HIS A 91 -8.88 -0.02 2.79
CA HIS A 91 -8.02 -0.57 1.75
C HIS A 91 -7.14 -1.70 2.32
N ALA A 92 -6.68 -1.53 3.57
CA ALA A 92 -5.91 -2.56 4.27
C ALA A 92 -6.73 -3.86 4.48
N GLU A 93 -8.07 -3.79 4.48
CA GLU A 93 -8.92 -4.99 4.50
C GLU A 93 -8.75 -5.89 3.26
N ALA A 94 -8.13 -5.41 2.17
CA ALA A 94 -7.81 -6.24 1.02
C ALA A 94 -6.44 -6.94 1.13
N LEU A 95 -5.67 -6.67 2.20
CA LEU A 95 -4.41 -7.34 2.45
C LEU A 95 -4.64 -8.72 3.10
N PRO A 96 -3.84 -9.72 2.75
CA PRO A 96 -3.78 -10.96 3.52
C PRO A 96 -3.15 -10.67 4.90
N ASP A 97 -3.21 -11.66 5.79
CA ASP A 97 -2.43 -11.63 7.03
C ASP A 97 -0.94 -11.54 6.69
N LEU A 98 -0.27 -10.45 7.06
CA LEU A 98 1.14 -10.24 6.74
C LEU A 98 2.08 -11.00 7.68
N SER A 99 1.61 -11.45 8.85
CA SER A 99 2.42 -12.18 9.82
C SER A 99 2.95 -13.49 9.25
N GLN A 100 2.22 -14.10 8.29
CA GLN A 100 2.61 -15.33 7.60
C GLN A 100 3.89 -15.19 6.75
N PHE A 101 4.36 -13.96 6.48
CA PHE A 101 5.54 -13.72 5.63
C PHE A 101 6.83 -13.47 6.42
N GLY A 102 6.81 -13.56 7.75
CA GLY A 102 8.01 -13.33 8.57
C GLY A 102 8.53 -11.89 8.53
N VAL A 103 7.69 -10.93 8.10
CA VAL A 103 8.02 -9.50 8.05
C VAL A 103 7.29 -8.75 9.15
N LYS A 104 7.94 -7.71 9.70
CA LYS A 104 7.27 -6.82 10.65
C LYS A 104 6.36 -5.85 9.91
N ALA A 105 5.05 -6.02 10.06
CA ALA A 105 4.05 -5.12 9.51
C ALA A 105 3.89 -3.87 10.39
N ILE A 106 4.20 -2.70 9.85
CA ILE A 106 4.01 -1.41 10.52
C ILE A 106 2.76 -0.75 9.95
N PHE A 107 1.69 -0.76 10.73
CA PHE A 107 0.46 -0.04 10.39
C PHE A 107 0.19 1.05 11.41
N PRO A 108 0.36 2.35 11.07
CA PRO A 108 0.03 3.43 12.00
C PRO A 108 -1.50 3.51 12.14
N VAL A 109 -2.05 2.77 13.11
CA VAL A 109 -3.50 2.61 13.28
C VAL A 109 -4.15 3.84 13.93
N SER A 110 -3.35 4.68 14.60
CA SER A 110 -3.77 5.87 15.34
C SER A 110 -3.59 7.16 14.54
N GLY A 111 -4.58 8.05 14.64
CA GLY A 111 -4.57 9.37 14.02
C GLY A 111 -5.15 9.44 12.60
N GLY A 112 -5.45 10.66 12.17
CA GLY A 112 -5.94 10.96 10.82
C GLY A 112 -4.85 10.87 9.74
N LEU A 113 -5.12 11.43 8.57
CA LEU A 113 -4.22 11.42 7.42
C LEU A 113 -2.83 12.01 7.74
N GLY A 114 -2.80 13.11 8.51
CA GLY A 114 -1.57 13.83 8.88
C GLY A 114 -0.59 12.99 9.72
N PRO A 115 -1.00 12.45 10.88
CA PRO A 115 -0.16 11.56 11.70
C PRO A 115 0.42 10.37 10.92
N LYS A 116 -0.39 9.71 10.08
CA LYS A 116 0.10 8.63 9.20
C LYS A 116 1.16 9.10 8.21
N ALA A 117 0.96 10.28 7.61
CA ALA A 117 1.90 10.85 6.65
C ALA A 117 3.23 11.23 7.33
N ARG A 118 3.17 11.70 8.58
CA ARG A 118 4.34 11.94 9.41
C ARG A 118 5.06 10.63 9.75
N ALA A 119 4.33 9.59 10.18
CA ALA A 119 4.91 8.28 10.46
C ALA A 119 5.62 7.69 9.22
N LEU A 120 5.02 7.83 8.03
CA LEU A 120 5.67 7.42 6.77
C LEU A 120 6.95 8.21 6.50
N LYS A 121 6.91 9.54 6.69
CA LYS A 121 8.10 10.38 6.54
C LYS A 121 9.21 9.93 7.50
N ASP A 122 8.89 9.72 8.77
CA ASP A 122 9.87 9.39 9.79
C ASP A 122 10.45 7.99 9.52
N TRP A 123 9.61 7.00 9.16
CA TRP A 123 10.06 5.67 8.76
C TRP A 123 10.99 5.68 7.54
N LEU A 124 10.68 6.49 6.50
CA LEU A 124 11.55 6.62 5.32
C LEU A 124 12.90 7.30 5.61
N ARG A 125 13.05 7.95 6.76
CA ARG A 125 14.30 8.65 7.14
C ARG A 125 15.25 7.78 7.96
N GLY A 126 14.78 6.67 8.54
CA GLY A 126 15.51 5.90 9.54
C GLY A 126 15.43 6.57 10.90
#